data_AF-A0A946PM93-F1
#
_entry.id   AF-A0A946PM93-F1
#
_cell.length_a   1.000
_cell.length_b   1.000
_cell.length_c   1.000
_cell.angle_alpha   90.00
_cell.angle_beta   90.00
_cell.angle_gamma   90.00
#
_symmetry.space_group_name_H-M   'P 1'
#
loop_
_entity.id
_entity.type
_entity.pdbx_description
1 polymer ?
#
loop_
_entity_poly.entity_id
_entity_poly.type
_entity_poly.pdbx_seq_one_letter_code
_entity_poly.pdbx_strand_id
1 'polypeptide(L)'
;MNKWVFSLVATFSVFVIIFINLNDNSQSSIRTNTELDNVTNEEMEIVVADNPDIFAMRIALANRYFDEVNYSKALPHFMYVAENSDEIELKSYALAQIGWMVYESGNKEVAINYFDESLTINPNSLISKSYLGVLYLQQAETEDLGMKLITDLLLLDSLSDEDRNFLKEIVSTYEN
;
A
#
# COMPACT_ATOMS: atom_id res chain seq x y z
N MET A 1 -0.41 -35.86 -4.76
CA MET A 1 -0.64 -34.50 -5.31
C MET A 1 -0.51 -33.56 -4.13
N ASN A 2 0.60 -32.81 -4.07
CA ASN A 2 1.05 -32.16 -2.84
C ASN A 2 0.17 -30.94 -2.52
N LYS A 3 -0.42 -30.93 -1.32
CA LYS A 3 -1.25 -29.83 -0.79
C LYS A 3 -0.53 -28.46 -0.77
N TRP A 4 0.80 -28.48 -0.82
CA TRP A 4 1.65 -27.29 -0.84
C TRP A 4 1.61 -26.48 -2.14
N VAL A 5 1.20 -27.06 -3.26
CA VAL A 5 1.18 -26.34 -4.56
C VAL A 5 -0.06 -25.45 -4.71
N PHE A 6 -1.16 -25.76 -4.01
CA PHE A 6 -2.37 -24.94 -4.03
C PHE A 6 -2.28 -23.68 -3.15
N SER A 7 -1.49 -23.72 -2.07
CA SER A 7 -1.30 -22.58 -1.15
C SER A 7 -0.50 -21.42 -1.78
N LEU A 8 0.43 -21.73 -2.70
CA LEU A 8 1.26 -20.72 -3.36
C LEU A 8 0.53 -19.94 -4.46
N VAL A 9 -0.50 -20.55 -5.07
CA VAL A 9 -1.31 -19.91 -6.13
C VAL A 9 -2.39 -19.02 -5.52
N ALA A 10 -2.95 -19.40 -4.38
CA ALA A 10 -3.97 -18.62 -3.67
C ALA A 10 -3.42 -17.33 -3.06
N THR A 11 -2.18 -17.35 -2.56
CA THR A 11 -1.53 -16.15 -2.00
C THR A 11 -1.29 -15.09 -3.07
N PHE A 12 -0.76 -15.47 -4.24
CA PHE A 12 -0.48 -14.53 -5.33
C PHE A 12 -1.75 -13.82 -5.87
N SER A 13 -2.91 -14.50 -5.87
CA SER A 13 -4.18 -13.90 -6.30
C SER A 13 -4.69 -12.84 -5.34
N VAL A 14 -4.54 -13.03 -4.02
CA VAL A 14 -4.90 -12.02 -3.01
C VAL A 14 -4.01 -10.78 -3.15
N PHE A 15 -2.71 -10.96 -3.42
CA PHE A 15 -1.76 -9.85 -3.61
C PHE A 15 -2.06 -8.97 -4.82
N VAL A 16 -2.46 -9.55 -5.95
CA VAL A 16 -2.86 -8.78 -7.14
C VAL A 16 -4.15 -7.98 -6.89
N ILE A 17 -5.06 -8.51 -6.06
CA ILE A 17 -6.32 -7.83 -5.71
C ILE A 17 -6.09 -6.71 -4.68
N ILE A 18 -5.21 -6.89 -3.68
CA ILE A 18 -4.73 -5.81 -2.77
C ILE A 18 -4.24 -4.62 -3.58
N PHE A 19 -3.42 -4.93 -4.57
CA PHE A 19 -2.64 -3.98 -5.35
C PHE A 19 -3.50 -3.15 -6.30
N ILE A 20 -4.50 -3.76 -6.94
CA ILE A 20 -5.45 -3.03 -7.80
C ILE A 20 -6.45 -2.21 -6.97
N ASN A 21 -6.94 -2.74 -5.84
CA ASN A 21 -8.10 -2.16 -5.15
C ASN A 21 -7.76 -1.09 -4.09
N LEU A 22 -6.60 -1.13 -3.43
CA LEU A 22 -6.21 -0.09 -2.46
C LEU A 22 -5.85 1.25 -3.13
N ASN A 23 -5.59 1.27 -4.44
CA ASN A 23 -5.32 2.49 -5.19
C ASN A 23 -6.57 3.40 -5.26
N ASP A 24 -7.76 2.80 -5.35
CA ASP A 24 -9.02 3.52 -5.50
C ASP A 24 -9.43 4.30 -4.24
N ASN A 25 -8.99 3.88 -3.03
CA ASN A 25 -9.33 4.56 -1.78
C ASN A 25 -8.35 5.69 -1.37
N SER A 26 -7.29 5.92 -2.16
CA SER A 26 -6.54 7.18 -2.10
C SER A 26 -7.35 8.38 -2.64
N GLN A 27 -8.48 8.10 -3.30
CA GLN A 27 -9.44 9.09 -3.77
C GLN A 27 -10.37 9.58 -2.64
N SER A 28 -9.80 9.93 -1.48
CA SER A 28 -10.35 11.08 -0.76
C SER A 28 -10.15 12.26 -1.68
N SER A 29 -11.23 12.68 -2.32
CA SER A 29 -11.25 13.68 -3.37
C SER A 29 -10.72 15.04 -2.88
N ILE A 30 -9.41 15.21 -2.85
CA ILE A 30 -8.80 16.50 -3.16
C ILE A 30 -9.01 16.66 -4.66
N ARG A 31 -10.17 17.21 -5.04
CA ARG A 31 -10.50 17.49 -6.44
C ARG A 31 -9.57 18.57 -6.99
N THR A 32 -8.38 18.20 -7.43
CA THR A 32 -7.77 18.81 -8.60
C THR A 32 -8.11 17.89 -9.75
N ASN A 33 -9.19 18.22 -10.46
CA ASN A 33 -9.72 17.50 -11.60
C ASN A 33 -8.70 17.56 -12.76
N THR A 34 -7.65 16.76 -12.68
CA THR A 34 -6.65 16.59 -13.74
C THR A 34 -6.73 15.13 -14.14
N GLU A 35 -7.51 14.84 -15.17
CA GLU A 35 -7.53 13.51 -15.78
C GLU A 35 -6.12 13.23 -16.34
N LEU A 36 -5.33 12.44 -15.60
CA LEU A 36 -3.96 12.09 -15.96
C LEU A 36 -3.88 10.84 -16.86
N ASP A 37 -5.01 10.19 -17.13
CA ASP A 37 -5.09 8.95 -17.91
C ASP A 37 -4.48 9.08 -19.31
N ASN A 38 -4.58 10.28 -19.90
CA ASN A 38 -4.02 10.57 -21.24
C ASN A 38 -2.60 11.15 -21.19
N VAL A 39 -2.04 11.37 -19.99
CA VAL A 39 -0.68 11.89 -19.80
C VAL A 39 0.28 10.72 -19.63
N THR A 40 1.36 10.71 -20.40
CA THR A 40 2.38 9.66 -20.32
C THR A 40 3.20 9.78 -19.04
N ASN A 41 3.81 8.67 -18.60
CA ASN A 41 4.74 8.70 -17.47
C ASN A 41 5.92 9.65 -17.76
N GLU A 42 6.40 9.69 -19.00
CA GLU A 42 7.48 10.58 -19.43
C GLU A 42 7.12 12.07 -19.32
N GLU A 43 5.89 12.45 -19.68
CA GLU A 43 5.41 13.82 -19.51
C GLU A 43 5.27 14.19 -18.03
N MET A 44 4.77 13.27 -17.20
CA MET A 44 4.70 13.49 -15.75
C MET A 44 6.09 13.64 -15.13
N GLU A 45 7.07 12.83 -15.56
CA GLU A 45 8.47 12.92 -15.11
C GLU A 45 9.07 14.30 -15.38
N ILE A 46 8.81 14.87 -16.57
CA ILE A 46 9.26 16.22 -16.91
C ILE A 46 8.65 17.25 -15.94
N VAL A 47 7.34 17.18 -15.71
CA VAL A 47 6.65 18.13 -14.81
C VAL A 47 7.14 17.99 -13.36
N VAL A 48 7.31 16.77 -12.89
CA VAL A 48 7.80 16.46 -11.54
C VAL A 48 9.26 16.85 -11.36
N ALA A 49 10.09 16.77 -12.40
CA ALA A 49 11.47 17.25 -12.37
C ALA A 49 11.53 18.78 -12.22
N ASP A 50 10.64 19.51 -12.91
CA ASP A 50 10.58 20.98 -12.84
C ASP A 50 9.87 21.49 -11.57
N ASN A 51 8.98 20.69 -10.98
CA ASN A 51 8.15 21.06 -9.83
C ASN A 51 8.18 19.95 -8.79
N PRO A 52 9.29 19.77 -8.05
CA PRO A 52 9.49 18.54 -7.30
C PRO A 52 8.52 18.33 -6.14
N ASP A 53 7.93 19.41 -5.62
CA ASP A 53 6.99 19.37 -4.49
C ASP A 53 5.52 19.29 -4.92
N ILE A 54 5.22 19.02 -6.20
CA ILE A 54 3.86 18.67 -6.65
C ILE A 54 3.50 17.25 -6.21
N PHE A 55 3.40 17.04 -4.88
CA PHE A 55 3.34 15.72 -4.27
C PHE A 55 2.18 14.86 -4.78
N ALA A 56 1.02 15.45 -5.04
CA ALA A 56 -0.13 14.71 -5.60
C ALA A 56 0.20 14.05 -6.95
N MET A 57 0.81 14.79 -7.88
CA MET A 57 1.21 14.25 -9.18
C MET A 57 2.41 13.30 -9.06
N ARG A 58 3.37 13.62 -8.18
CA ARG A 58 4.50 12.73 -7.88
C ARG A 58 4.03 11.37 -7.34
N ILE A 59 3.06 11.37 -6.43
CA ILE A 59 2.43 10.15 -5.91
C ILE A 59 1.68 9.41 -7.02
N ALA A 60 0.90 10.11 -7.85
CA ALA A 60 0.22 9.47 -8.98
C ALA A 60 1.20 8.78 -9.94
N LEU A 61 2.33 9.41 -10.25
CA LEU A 61 3.41 8.80 -11.05
C LEU A 61 4.04 7.61 -10.33
N ALA A 62 4.33 7.75 -9.03
CA ALA A 62 4.90 6.69 -8.21
C ALA A 62 3.97 5.46 -8.16
N ASN A 63 2.66 5.68 -8.01
CA ASN A 63 1.64 4.63 -8.02
C ASN A 63 1.60 3.93 -9.38
N ARG A 64 1.63 4.66 -10.50
CA ARG A 64 1.68 4.01 -11.83
C ARG A 64 2.90 3.11 -11.98
N TYR A 65 4.08 3.57 -11.56
CA TYR A 65 5.27 2.72 -11.57
C TYR A 65 5.20 1.56 -10.59
N PHE A 66 4.59 1.78 -9.42
CA PHE A 66 4.37 0.72 -8.45
C PHE A 66 3.45 -0.35 -9.02
N ASP A 67 2.35 0.05 -9.67
CA ASP A 67 1.34 -0.77 -10.35
C ASP A 67 1.96 -1.60 -11.50
N GLU A 68 2.96 -1.04 -12.17
CA GLU A 68 3.77 -1.74 -13.18
C GLU A 68 4.85 -2.67 -12.59
N VAL A 69 4.94 -2.76 -11.25
CA VAL A 69 6.01 -3.45 -10.49
C VAL A 69 7.40 -2.87 -10.83
N ASN A 70 7.44 -1.65 -11.35
CA ASN A 70 8.66 -0.91 -11.65
C ASN A 70 9.16 -0.17 -10.41
N TYR A 71 9.51 -0.94 -9.37
CA TYR A 71 9.98 -0.40 -8.09
C TYR A 71 11.23 0.47 -8.23
N SER A 72 12.06 0.21 -9.25
CA SER A 72 13.24 1.03 -9.55
C SER A 72 12.90 2.49 -9.84
N LYS A 73 11.73 2.75 -10.46
CA LYS A 73 11.22 4.09 -10.72
C LYS A 73 10.27 4.58 -9.63
N ALA A 74 9.45 3.71 -9.05
CA ALA A 74 8.50 4.11 -7.99
C ALA A 74 9.21 4.59 -6.71
N LEU A 75 10.22 3.85 -6.26
CA LEU A 75 10.92 4.10 -5.00
C LEU A 75 11.45 5.53 -4.83
N PRO A 76 12.21 6.11 -5.78
CA PRO A 76 12.73 7.47 -5.61
C PRO A 76 11.62 8.53 -5.47
N HIS A 77 10.45 8.34 -6.11
CA HIS A 77 9.34 9.26 -5.94
C HIS A 77 8.70 9.16 -4.56
N PHE A 78 8.45 7.95 -4.05
CA PHE A 78 7.92 7.78 -2.69
C PHE A 78 8.91 8.26 -1.63
N MET A 79 10.21 7.97 -1.78
CA MET A 79 11.24 8.48 -0.86
C MET A 79 11.23 10.00 -0.82
N TYR A 80 11.15 10.68 -1.98
CA TYR A 80 11.07 12.13 -2.01
C TYR A 80 9.85 12.67 -1.25
N VAL A 81 8.68 12.05 -1.39
CA VAL A 81 7.47 12.46 -0.64
C VAL A 81 7.65 12.20 0.85
N ALA A 82 8.17 11.03 1.23
CA ALA A 82 8.41 10.67 2.63
C ALA A 82 9.43 11.61 3.30
N GLU A 83 10.39 12.16 2.57
CA GLU A 83 11.39 13.09 3.10
C GLU A 83 10.91 14.54 3.14
N ASN A 84 10.15 15.00 2.14
CA ASN A 84 9.91 16.42 1.90
C ASN A 84 8.46 16.87 2.12
N SER A 85 7.49 15.95 2.24
CA SER A 85 6.11 16.32 2.54
C SER A 85 5.92 16.63 4.03
N ASP A 86 5.25 17.75 4.30
CA ASP A 86 4.74 18.11 5.63
C ASP A 86 3.33 17.52 5.88
N GLU A 87 2.65 17.01 4.83
CA GLU A 87 1.34 16.37 4.95
C GLU A 87 1.49 14.96 5.54
N ILE A 88 0.83 14.74 6.68
CA ILE A 88 0.87 13.49 7.46
C ILE A 88 0.34 12.32 6.62
N GLU A 89 -0.75 12.53 5.89
CA GLU A 89 -1.38 11.53 5.04
C GLU A 89 -0.43 11.08 3.92
N LEU A 90 0.15 12.02 3.17
CA LEU A 90 1.06 11.70 2.07
C LEU A 90 2.35 11.03 2.57
N LYS A 91 2.90 11.54 3.68
CA LYS A 91 4.13 11.00 4.28
C LYS A 91 3.94 9.57 4.77
N SER A 92 2.88 9.32 5.52
CA SER A 92 2.55 7.98 6.00
C SER A 92 2.23 7.01 4.86
N TYR A 93 1.52 7.47 3.83
CA TYR A 93 1.26 6.67 2.62
C TYR A 93 2.55 6.29 1.90
N ALA A 94 3.45 7.25 1.65
CA ALA A 94 4.72 7.00 0.97
C ALA A 94 5.59 6.00 1.74
N LEU A 95 5.68 6.12 3.07
CA LEU A 95 6.39 5.15 3.91
C LEU A 95 5.80 3.75 3.82
N ALA A 96 4.46 3.63 3.77
CA ALA A 96 3.81 2.33 3.60
C ALA A 96 4.18 1.68 2.25
N GLN A 97 4.16 2.46 1.15
CA GLN A 97 4.54 1.95 -0.16
C GLN A 97 6.02 1.55 -0.21
N ILE A 98 6.90 2.31 0.43
CA ILE A 98 8.32 1.93 0.59
C ILE A 98 8.43 0.60 1.34
N GLY A 99 7.74 0.46 2.48
CA GLY A 99 7.72 -0.77 3.25
C GLY A 99 7.29 -1.98 2.41
N TRP A 100 6.27 -1.82 1.58
CA TRP A 100 5.82 -2.89 0.68
C TRP A 100 6.86 -3.29 -0.36
N MET A 101 7.46 -2.33 -1.06
CA MET A 101 8.52 -2.61 -2.04
C MET A 101 9.73 -3.30 -1.39
N VAL A 102 10.06 -2.91 -0.15
CA VAL A 102 11.14 -3.53 0.64
C VAL A 102 10.79 -4.97 1.03
N TYR A 103 9.54 -5.22 1.40
CA TYR A 103 9.05 -6.57 1.68
C TYR A 103 9.14 -7.47 0.44
N GLU A 104 8.66 -7.00 -0.70
CA GLU A 104 8.73 -7.71 -1.99
C GLU A 104 10.18 -7.96 -2.44
N SER A 105 11.11 -7.10 -2.03
CA SER A 105 12.54 -7.29 -2.24
C SER A 105 13.19 -8.31 -1.27
N GLY A 106 12.39 -8.95 -0.42
CA GLY A 106 12.80 -10.01 0.50
C GLY A 106 13.27 -9.53 1.87
N ASN A 107 13.18 -8.24 2.19
CA ASN A 107 13.62 -7.70 3.48
C ASN A 107 12.46 -7.38 4.41
N LYS A 108 11.86 -8.44 4.95
CA LYS A 108 10.68 -8.36 5.81
C LYS A 108 10.86 -7.50 7.07
N GLU A 109 12.01 -7.59 7.74
CA GLU A 109 12.26 -6.84 8.97
C GLU A 109 12.29 -5.32 8.70
N VAL A 110 12.98 -4.91 7.63
CA VAL A 110 13.03 -3.48 7.25
C VAL A 110 11.66 -2.99 6.79
N ALA A 111 10.87 -3.83 6.10
CA ALA A 111 9.50 -3.48 5.73
C ALA A 111 8.62 -3.17 6.96
N ILE A 112 8.71 -4.01 8.01
CA ILE A 112 7.98 -3.78 9.28
C ILE A 112 8.37 -2.43 9.88
N ASN A 113 9.66 -2.09 9.89
CA ASN A 113 10.11 -0.79 10.41
C ASN A 113 9.48 0.39 9.66
N TYR A 114 9.36 0.31 8.32
CA TYR A 114 8.68 1.34 7.53
C TYR A 114 7.18 1.43 7.82
N PHE A 115 6.50 0.29 8.02
CA PHE A 115 5.10 0.28 8.44
C PHE A 115 4.92 0.89 9.83
N ASP A 116 5.79 0.56 10.78
CA ASP A 116 5.76 1.11 12.14
C ASP A 116 6.05 2.62 12.15
N GLU A 117 7.00 3.10 11.32
CA GLU A 117 7.26 4.53 11.15
C GLU A 117 6.03 5.24 10.56
N SER A 118 5.43 4.65 9.53
CA SER A 118 4.18 5.16 8.94
C SER A 118 3.06 5.26 9.98
N LEU A 119 2.88 4.22 10.82
CA LEU A 119 1.87 4.18 11.89
C LEU A 119 2.21 5.11 13.06
N THR A 120 3.48 5.41 13.29
CA THR A 120 3.91 6.42 14.28
C THR A 120 3.48 7.82 13.84
N ILE A 121 3.61 8.11 12.54
CA ILE A 121 3.21 9.39 11.94
C ILE A 121 1.69 9.49 11.82
N ASN A 122 1.05 8.43 11.32
CA ASN A 122 -0.39 8.33 11.15
C ASN A 122 -0.91 7.02 11.75
N PRO A 123 -1.32 7.03 13.03
CA PRO A 123 -1.88 5.84 13.70
C PRO A 123 -3.15 5.29 13.07
N ASN A 124 -3.77 6.02 12.14
CA ASN A 124 -4.98 5.64 11.43
C ASN A 124 -4.73 5.28 9.96
N SER A 125 -3.46 5.17 9.52
CA SER A 125 -3.13 4.75 8.16
C SER A 125 -3.72 3.36 7.87
N LEU A 126 -4.77 3.33 7.06
CA LEU A 126 -5.44 2.09 6.66
C LEU A 126 -4.46 1.17 5.92
N ILE A 127 -3.70 1.72 4.97
CA ILE A 127 -2.76 0.97 4.15
C ILE A 127 -1.66 0.31 4.98
N SER A 128 -1.10 1.03 5.96
CA SER A 128 -0.03 0.50 6.82
C SER A 128 -0.54 -0.58 7.75
N LYS A 129 -1.74 -0.40 8.33
CA LYS A 129 -2.39 -1.44 9.15
C LYS A 129 -2.71 -2.68 8.31
N SER A 130 -3.19 -2.50 7.09
CA SER A 130 -3.49 -3.60 6.17
C SER A 130 -2.23 -4.38 5.80
N TYR A 131 -1.15 -3.71 5.38
CA TYR A 131 0.10 -4.37 5.02
C TYR A 131 0.74 -5.08 6.23
N LEU A 132 0.80 -4.41 7.39
CA LEU A 132 1.34 -5.03 8.60
C LEU A 132 0.47 -6.21 9.07
N GLY A 133 -0.86 -6.07 9.02
CA GLY A 133 -1.82 -7.11 9.37
C GLY A 133 -1.64 -8.35 8.50
N VAL A 134 -1.59 -8.20 7.17
CA VAL A 134 -1.33 -9.29 6.23
C VAL A 134 0.02 -9.94 6.52
N LEU A 135 1.06 -9.14 6.77
CA LEU A 135 2.40 -9.66 7.02
C LEU A 135 2.51 -10.47 8.33
N TYR A 136 1.74 -10.07 9.34
CA TYR A 136 1.64 -10.77 10.61
C TYR A 136 0.80 -12.04 10.53
N LEU A 137 -0.28 -12.05 9.74
CA LEU A 137 -1.07 -13.26 9.48
C LEU A 137 -0.25 -14.39 8.86
N GLN A 138 0.80 -14.06 8.09
CA GLN A 138 1.67 -15.06 7.47
C GLN A 138 2.68 -15.72 8.44
N GLN A 139 2.74 -15.30 9.71
CA GLN A 139 3.67 -15.85 10.70
C GLN A 139 2.88 -16.39 11.89
N ALA A 140 3.15 -17.64 12.24
CA ALA A 140 2.45 -18.31 13.34
C ALA A 140 2.58 -17.56 14.68
N GLU A 141 3.71 -16.88 14.92
CA GLU A 141 3.97 -16.15 16.16
C GLU A 141 3.22 -14.82 16.26
N THR A 142 2.81 -14.24 15.14
CA THR A 142 2.14 -12.93 15.08
C THR A 142 0.73 -13.01 14.48
N GLU A 143 0.24 -14.21 14.20
CA GLU A 143 -1.04 -14.42 13.50
C GLU A 143 -2.20 -13.74 14.23
N ASP A 144 -2.32 -13.93 15.55
CA ASP A 144 -3.35 -13.29 16.38
C ASP A 144 -3.30 -11.76 16.31
N LEU A 145 -2.09 -11.18 16.25
CA LEU A 145 -1.90 -9.73 16.12
C LEU A 145 -2.33 -9.24 14.74
N GLY A 146 -1.97 -9.99 13.69
CA GLY A 146 -2.42 -9.72 12.32
C GLY A 146 -3.94 -9.77 12.21
N MET A 147 -4.57 -10.83 12.76
CA MET A 147 -6.01 -10.99 12.76
C MET A 147 -6.72 -9.85 13.51
N LYS A 148 -6.16 -9.44 14.65
CA LYS A 148 -6.68 -8.28 15.38
C LYS A 148 -6.61 -6.99 14.55
N LEU A 149 -5.49 -6.71 13.89
CA LEU A 149 -5.35 -5.53 13.05
C LEU A 149 -6.39 -5.50 11.93
N ILE A 150 -6.58 -6.61 11.23
CA ILE A 150 -7.55 -6.69 10.12
C ILE A 150 -9.00 -6.58 10.63
N THR A 151 -9.33 -7.22 11.75
CA THR A 151 -10.68 -7.11 12.32
C THR A 151 -10.99 -5.72 12.88
N ASP A 152 -10.00 -5.04 13.48
CA ASP A 152 -10.14 -3.64 13.91
C ASP A 152 -10.42 -2.71 12.71
N LEU A 153 -9.79 -2.94 11.55
CA LEU A 153 -10.06 -2.19 10.31
C LEU A 153 -11.49 -2.39 9.81
N LEU A 154 -12.05 -3.60 9.93
CA LEU A 154 -13.44 -3.89 9.54
C LEU A 154 -14.48 -3.14 10.38
N LEU A 155 -14.11 -2.62 11.55
CA LEU A 155 -15.01 -1.82 12.39
C LEU A 155 -15.09 -0.35 11.95
N LEU A 156 -14.26 0.09 11.01
CA LEU A 156 -14.23 1.48 10.56
C LEU A 156 -15.38 1.76 9.59
N ASP A 157 -16.20 2.76 9.92
CA ASP A 157 -17.30 3.21 9.07
C ASP A 157 -16.81 3.86 7.77
N SER A 158 -15.59 4.42 7.78
CA SER A 158 -14.97 5.08 6.63
C SER A 158 -14.38 4.12 5.59
N LEU A 159 -14.41 2.81 5.86
CA LEU A 159 -13.86 1.80 4.95
C LEU A 159 -14.81 1.63 3.75
N SER A 160 -14.26 1.70 2.54
CA SER A 160 -15.02 1.46 1.31
C SER A 160 -15.60 0.04 1.28
N ASP A 161 -16.68 -0.19 0.54
CA ASP A 161 -17.26 -1.53 0.40
C ASP A 161 -16.28 -2.52 -0.21
N GLU A 162 -15.44 -2.04 -1.12
CA GLU A 162 -14.39 -2.82 -1.77
C GLU A 162 -13.31 -3.26 -0.79
N ASP A 163 -12.71 -2.33 -0.05
CA ASP A 163 -11.71 -2.65 0.97
C ASP A 163 -12.30 -3.56 2.04
N ARG A 164 -13.56 -3.32 2.43
CA ARG A 164 -14.26 -4.16 3.40
C ARG A 164 -14.42 -5.59 2.90
N ASN A 165 -14.78 -5.78 1.64
CA ASN A 165 -14.92 -7.12 1.06
C ASN A 165 -13.57 -7.81 0.97
N PHE A 166 -12.54 -7.07 0.56
CA PHE A 166 -11.17 -7.54 0.50
C PHE A 166 -10.65 -8.01 1.87
N LEU A 167 -10.81 -7.19 2.92
CA LEU A 167 -10.41 -7.57 4.28
C LEU A 167 -11.19 -8.77 4.82
N LYS A 168 -12.48 -8.91 4.48
CA LYS A 168 -13.27 -10.10 4.84
C LYS A 168 -12.75 -11.38 4.17
N GLU A 169 -12.32 -11.29 2.91
CA GLU A 169 -11.72 -12.42 2.20
C GLU A 169 -10.43 -12.87 2.91
N ILE A 170 -9.57 -11.92 3.33
CA ILE A 170 -8.39 -12.23 4.15
C ILE A 170 -8.81 -13.00 5.40
N VAL A 171 -9.72 -12.45 6.22
CA VAL A 171 -10.15 -13.09 7.48
C VAL A 171 -10.64 -14.52 7.22
N SER A 172 -11.49 -14.73 6.22
CA SER A 172 -12.03 -16.05 5.90
C SER A 172 -10.97 -17.07 5.50
N THR A 173 -9.82 -16.62 4.98
CA THR A 173 -8.72 -17.49 4.56
C THR A 173 -7.96 -18.09 5.75
N TYR A 174 -7.91 -17.37 6.89
CA TYR A 174 -7.17 -17.77 8.09
C TYR A 174 -8.05 -18.38 9.19
N GLU A 175 -9.38 -18.31 9.06
CA GLU A 175 -10.31 -18.97 9.99
C GLU A 175 -10.57 -20.47 9.68
N ASN A 176 -10.04 -21.00 8.56
CA ASN A 176 -10.27 -22.38 8.06
C ASN A 176 -9.02 -23.27 8.14
#